data_AF-A0A377TYA2-F1
#
_entry.id   AF-A0A377TYA2-F1
#
_cell.length_a   1.000
_cell.length_b   1.000
_cell.length_c   1.000
_cell.angle_alpha   90.00
_cell.angle_beta   90.00
_cell.angle_gamma   90.00
#
_symmetry.space_group_name_H-M   'P 1'
#
loop_
_entity.id
_entity.type
_entity.pdbx_description
1 polymer ?
#
loop_
_entity_poly.entity_id
_entity_poly.type
_entity_poly.pdbx_seq_one_letter_code
_entity_poly.pdbx_strand_id
1 'polypeptide(L)'
;MTFNRLGKLKKTVEETLKLEFTNIVIVNNGSTDGTQAWLSSIVDTRVIVLTLTENTGGAGGFKSGSQYICEQLASDWVFFYDDDAYPYPDTLKSFSQLDKRGCRVFSGLVKDPQGNRVR
;
A
#
# COMPACT_ATOMS: atom_id res chain seq x y z
N MET A 1 -2.08 -4.17 -2.19
CA MET A 1 -2.16 -5.38 -3.04
C MET A 1 -3.04 -5.06 -4.24
N THR A 2 -2.78 -5.64 -5.41
CA THR A 2 -3.52 -5.36 -6.64
C THR A 2 -3.79 -6.61 -7.47
N PHE A 3 -4.91 -6.61 -8.21
CA PHE A 3 -5.22 -7.58 -9.26
C PHE A 3 -6.02 -6.93 -10.37
N ASN A 4 -5.42 -6.75 -11.55
CA ASN A 4 -6.08 -6.21 -12.75
C ASN A 4 -6.70 -4.80 -12.56
N ARG A 5 -6.01 -3.91 -11.84
CA ARG A 5 -6.44 -2.53 -11.57
C ARG A 5 -5.34 -1.52 -11.88
N LEU A 6 -4.52 -1.75 -12.92
CA LEU A 6 -3.34 -0.96 -13.24
C LEU A 6 -3.54 0.56 -13.18
N GLY A 7 -4.65 1.08 -13.72
CA GLY A 7 -4.92 2.52 -13.73
C GLY A 7 -5.04 3.13 -12.33
N LYS A 8 -5.71 2.44 -11.41
CA LYS A 8 -5.88 2.90 -10.02
C LYS A 8 -4.58 2.73 -9.24
N LEU A 9 -3.91 1.58 -9.41
CA LEU A 9 -2.62 1.29 -8.80
C LEU A 9 -1.57 2.35 -9.14
N LYS A 10 -1.48 2.77 -10.42
CA LYS A 10 -0.56 3.85 -10.84
C LYS A 10 -0.73 5.11 -10.00
N LYS A 11 -1.97 5.54 -9.83
CA LYS A 11 -2.30 6.73 -9.05
C LYS A 11 -2.00 6.52 -7.56
N THR A 12 -2.35 5.37 -6.98
CA THR A 12 -2.02 5.05 -5.58
C THR A 12 -0.52 5.09 -5.35
N VAL A 13 0.28 4.45 -6.21
CA VAL A 13 1.74 4.45 -6.10
C VAL A 13 2.31 5.86 -6.28
N GLU A 14 1.82 6.63 -7.25
CA GLU A 14 2.25 8.02 -7.44
C GLU A 14 2.03 8.87 -6.18
N GLU A 15 0.86 8.78 -5.55
CA GLU A 15 0.59 9.50 -4.31
C GLU A 15 1.43 8.96 -3.15
N THR A 16 1.56 7.64 -3.01
CA THR A 16 2.38 7.01 -1.96
C THR A 16 3.85 7.41 -2.06
N LEU A 17 4.42 7.54 -3.26
CA LEU A 17 5.82 7.88 -3.47
C LEU A 17 6.16 9.33 -3.07
N LYS A 18 5.16 10.22 -3.01
CA LYS A 18 5.32 11.59 -2.49
C LYS A 18 5.50 11.63 -0.97
N LEU A 19 5.22 10.54 -0.28
CA LEU A 19 5.36 10.42 1.17
C LEU A 19 6.69 9.76 1.51
N GLU A 20 7.24 10.11 2.66
CA GLU A 20 8.52 9.63 3.19
C GLU A 20 8.40 8.24 3.86
N PHE A 21 7.80 7.26 3.16
CA PHE A 21 7.85 5.87 3.61
C PHE A 21 9.28 5.33 3.52
N THR A 22 9.67 4.45 4.44
CA THR A 22 10.97 3.76 4.40
C THR A 22 10.95 2.58 3.44
N ASN A 23 9.86 1.82 3.42
CA ASN A 23 9.62 0.69 2.53
C ASN A 23 8.18 0.73 2.01
N ILE A 24 7.99 0.39 0.74
CA ILE A 24 6.68 0.32 0.08
C ILE A 24 6.56 -1.07 -0.55
N VAL A 25 5.76 -1.94 0.08
CA VAL A 25 5.53 -3.30 -0.41
C VAL A 25 4.28 -3.33 -1.28
N ILE A 26 4.45 -3.70 -2.55
CA ILE A 26 3.36 -3.87 -3.52
C ILE A 26 3.23 -5.34 -3.87
N VAL A 27 2.09 -5.93 -3.55
CA VAL A 27 1.76 -7.30 -3.95
C VAL A 27 0.99 -7.27 -5.27
N ASN A 28 1.61 -7.73 -6.36
CA ASN A 28 0.95 -8.07 -7.60
C ASN A 28 0.37 -9.49 -7.51
N ASN A 29 -0.95 -9.59 -7.32
CA ASN A 29 -1.64 -10.84 -7.01
C ASN A 29 -2.06 -11.59 -8.29
N GLY A 30 -1.09 -11.86 -9.18
CA GLY A 30 -1.32 -12.58 -10.44
C GLY A 30 -1.99 -11.76 -11.54
N SER A 31 -1.74 -10.45 -11.63
CA SER A 31 -2.35 -9.59 -12.67
C SER A 31 -1.89 -9.94 -14.09
N THR A 32 -2.79 -9.77 -15.06
CA THR A 32 -2.59 -10.02 -16.49
C THR A 32 -2.80 -8.78 -17.38
N ASP A 33 -3.05 -7.62 -16.78
CA ASP A 33 -3.38 -6.35 -17.44
C ASP A 33 -2.16 -5.45 -17.73
N GLY A 34 -0.95 -6.02 -17.70
CA GLY A 34 0.30 -5.27 -17.84
C GLY A 34 0.84 -4.68 -16.54
N THR A 35 0.18 -4.91 -15.39
CA THR A 35 0.66 -4.46 -14.08
C THR A 35 2.09 -4.90 -13.77
N GLN A 36 2.46 -6.14 -14.07
CA GLN A 36 3.82 -6.63 -13.84
C GLN A 36 4.86 -5.80 -14.60
N ALA A 37 4.66 -5.59 -15.89
CA ALA A 37 5.59 -4.84 -16.74
C ALA A 37 5.75 -3.40 -16.25
N TRP A 38 4.65 -2.77 -15.82
CA TRP A 38 4.69 -1.43 -15.26
C TRP A 38 5.40 -1.39 -13.90
N LEU A 39 5.11 -2.31 -12.98
CA LEU A 39 5.79 -2.37 -11.68
C LEU A 39 7.31 -2.54 -11.82
N SER A 40 7.76 -3.33 -12.80
CA SER A 40 9.18 -3.50 -13.10
C SER A 40 9.86 -2.25 -13.68
N SER A 41 9.11 -1.23 -14.08
CA SER A 41 9.65 0.05 -14.55
C SER A 41 9.91 1.06 -13.42
N ILE A 42 9.44 0.78 -12.20
CA ILE A 42 9.63 1.67 -11.05
C ILE A 42 11.08 1.55 -10.57
N VAL A 43 11.77 2.70 -10.49
CA VAL A 43 13.19 2.79 -10.08
C VAL A 43 13.39 3.28 -8.64
N ASP A 44 12.32 3.56 -7.91
CA ASP A 44 12.40 4.01 -6.51
C ASP A 44 12.86 2.85 -5.62
N THR A 45 13.98 3.04 -4.92
CA THR A 45 14.63 2.00 -4.11
C THR A 45 13.81 1.55 -2.90
N ARG A 46 12.78 2.31 -2.52
CA ARG A 46 11.88 1.97 -1.41
C ARG A 46 10.82 0.95 -1.85
N VAL A 47 10.61 0.79 -3.16
CA VAL A 47 9.55 -0.06 -3.70
C VAL A 47 10.02 -1.50 -3.81
N ILE A 48 9.28 -2.39 -3.15
CA ILE A 48 9.48 -3.83 -3.14
C ILE A 48 8.25 -4.48 -3.75
N VAL A 49 8.43 -5.19 -4.85
CA VAL A 49 7.33 -5.84 -5.57
C VAL A 49 7.35 -7.34 -5.27
N LEU A 50 6.24 -7.84 -4.75
CA LEU A 50 5.99 -9.26 -4.59
C LEU A 50 5.01 -9.71 -5.66
N THR A 51 5.45 -10.59 -6.55
CA THR A 51 4.60 -11.13 -7.61
C THR A 51 4.16 -12.54 -7.27
N LEU A 52 2.86 -12.73 -7.12
CA LEU A 52 2.25 -14.03 -6.96
C LEU A 52 1.91 -14.59 -8.35
N THR A 53 2.03 -15.91 -8.50
CA THR A 53 1.77 -16.61 -9.77
C THR A 53 0.29 -16.66 -10.14
N GLU A 54 -0.59 -16.56 -9.15
CA GLU A 54 -2.04 -16.59 -9.31
C GLU A 54 -2.72 -15.65 -8.32
N ASN A 55 -3.99 -15.34 -8.57
CA ASN A 55 -4.81 -14.55 -7.67
C ASN A 55 -5.29 -15.39 -6.49
N THR A 56 -4.74 -15.11 -5.31
CA THR A 56 -5.06 -15.81 -4.06
C THR A 56 -6.20 -15.16 -3.26
N GLY A 57 -6.97 -14.29 -3.90
CA GLY A 57 -7.96 -13.43 -3.28
C GLY A 57 -7.36 -12.29 -2.48
N GLY A 58 -8.21 -11.38 -1.98
CA GLY A 58 -7.76 -10.19 -1.25
C GLY A 58 -6.95 -10.52 0.00
N ALA A 59 -7.49 -11.42 0.83
CA ALA A 59 -6.83 -11.85 2.05
C ALA A 59 -5.50 -12.59 1.79
N GLY A 60 -5.42 -13.41 0.74
CA GLY A 60 -4.18 -14.13 0.40
C GLY A 60 -3.06 -13.20 -0.03
N GLY A 61 -3.39 -12.19 -0.85
CA GLY A 61 -2.42 -11.18 -1.25
C GLY A 61 -1.96 -10.29 -0.09
N PHE A 62 -2.86 -9.85 0.79
CA PHE A 62 -2.48 -9.13 2.01
C PHE A 62 -1.65 -9.98 2.97
N LYS A 63 -2.01 -11.25 3.18
CA LYS A 63 -1.22 -12.20 3.98
C LYS A 63 0.23 -12.28 3.49
N SER A 64 0.42 -12.44 2.17
CA SER A 64 1.74 -12.55 1.56
C SER A 64 2.59 -11.30 1.78
N GLY A 65 1.99 -10.12 1.63
CA GLY A 65 2.65 -8.84 1.93
C GLY A 65 3.01 -8.69 3.40
N SER A 66 2.08 -9.00 4.30
CA SER A 66 2.32 -8.95 5.75
C SER A 66 3.42 -9.91 6.19
N GLN A 67 3.44 -11.13 5.65
CA GLN A 67 4.47 -12.11 5.95
C GLN A 67 5.85 -11.60 5.55
N TYR A 68 5.98 -11.05 4.33
CA TYR A 68 7.24 -10.46 3.87
C TYR A 68 7.69 -9.30 4.77
N ILE A 69 6.78 -8.40 5.14
CA ILE A 69 7.10 -7.28 6.04
C ILE A 69 7.64 -7.81 7.38
N CYS A 70 6.96 -8.78 8.00
CA CYS A 70 7.38 -9.36 9.28
C CYS A 70 8.75 -10.08 9.20
N GLU A 71 9.03 -10.76 8.10
CA GLU A 71 10.24 -11.59 7.96
C GLU A 71 11.45 -10.79 7.49
N GLN A 72 11.24 -9.76 6.66
CA GLN A 72 12.32 -9.11 5.91
C GLN A 72 12.55 -7.65 6.30
N LEU A 73 11.57 -6.98 6.95
CA LEU A 73 11.64 -5.54 7.21
C LEU A 73 11.56 -5.23 8.70
N ALA A 74 12.51 -4.42 9.19
CA ALA A 74 12.40 -3.78 10.49
C ALA A 74 11.52 -2.53 10.37
N SER A 75 10.26 -2.62 10.79
CA SER A 75 9.28 -1.52 10.72
C SER A 75 8.63 -1.28 12.09
N ASP A 76 8.56 -0.02 12.53
CA ASP A 76 7.86 0.36 13.77
C ASP A 76 6.34 0.35 13.59
N TRP A 77 5.87 0.76 12.42
CA TRP A 77 4.47 0.85 12.05
C TRP A 77 4.27 0.46 10.60
N VAL A 78 3.15 -0.21 10.31
CA VAL A 78 2.77 -0.64 8.96
C VAL A 78 1.46 0.03 8.60
N PHE A 79 1.42 0.64 7.42
CA PHE A 79 0.21 1.22 6.85
C PHE A 79 -0.35 0.27 5.81
N PHE A 80 -1.62 -0.11 5.97
CA PHE A 80 -2.35 -0.93 5.01
C PHE A 80 -3.40 -0.08 4.32
N TYR A 81 -3.42 -0.12 2.99
CA TYR A 81 -4.49 0.45 2.18
C TYR A 81 -4.53 -0.21 0.79
N ASP A 82 -5.70 -0.13 0.16
CA ASP A 82 -5.98 -0.72 -1.15
C ASP A 82 -5.31 0.03 -2.29
N ASP A 83 -5.24 -0.61 -3.46
CA ASP A 83 -4.69 -0.06 -4.70
C ASP A 83 -5.56 1.03 -5.37
N ASP A 84 -6.57 1.52 -4.64
CA ASP A 84 -7.38 2.68 -4.99
C ASP A 84 -7.65 3.64 -3.83
N ALA A 85 -6.85 3.53 -2.77
CA ALA A 85 -6.72 4.54 -1.74
C ALA A 85 -5.55 5.47 -2.03
N TYR A 86 -5.76 6.77 -1.82
CA TYR A 86 -4.77 7.82 -2.11
C TYR A 86 -4.46 8.55 -0.80
N PRO A 87 -3.26 8.35 -0.21
CA PRO A 87 -2.93 9.01 1.06
C PRO A 87 -2.83 10.53 0.86
N TYR A 88 -3.31 11.31 1.84
CA TYR A 88 -3.11 12.75 1.84
C TYR A 88 -1.62 13.09 2.06
N PRO A 89 -1.09 14.20 1.51
CA PRO A 89 0.33 14.55 1.64
C PRO A 89 0.82 14.65 3.09
N ASP A 90 -0.06 15.01 4.04
CA ASP A 90 0.26 15.14 5.45
C ASP A 90 0.06 13.86 6.27
N THR A 91 -0.33 12.73 5.66
CA THR A 91 -0.67 11.48 6.37
C THR A 91 0.41 11.05 7.37
N LEU A 92 1.68 10.99 6.96
CA LEU A 92 2.78 10.58 7.84
C LEU A 92 3.09 11.61 8.92
N LYS A 93 3.01 12.90 8.58
CA LYS A 93 3.20 13.99 9.55
C LYS A 93 2.13 13.93 10.63
N SER A 94 0.87 13.84 10.24
CA SER A 94 -0.27 13.71 11.15
C SER A 94 -0.17 12.45 12.00
N PHE A 95 0.23 11.31 11.42
CA PHE A 95 0.46 10.08 12.18
C PHE A 95 1.60 10.21 13.20
N SER A 96 2.72 10.86 12.82
CA SER A 96 3.88 11.04 13.71
C SER A 96 3.53 11.81 14.99
N GLN A 97 2.54 12.71 14.92
CA GLN A 97 2.09 13.54 16.02
C GLN A 97 1.08 12.86 16.96
N LEU A 98 0.52 11.71 16.58
CA LEU A 98 -0.40 10.97 17.44
C LEU A 98 0.30 10.44 18.70
N ASP A 99 -0.39 10.47 19.84
CA ASP A 99 -0.02 9.68 21.01
C ASP A 99 -0.27 8.21 20.73
N LYS A 100 0.80 7.43 20.69
CA LYS A 100 0.77 6.00 20.33
C LYS A 100 0.80 5.10 21.57
N ARG A 101 0.87 5.66 22.78
CA ARG A 101 0.97 4.87 24.03
C ARG A 101 -0.28 4.01 24.20
N GLY A 102 -0.07 2.71 24.40
CA GLY A 102 -1.16 1.74 24.53
C GLY A 102 -1.88 1.40 23.22
N CYS A 103 -1.64 2.13 22.13
CA CYS A 103 -2.22 1.84 20.82
C CYS A 103 -1.37 0.78 20.09
N ARG A 104 -2.06 -0.11 19.37
CA ARG A 104 -1.44 -1.12 18.48
C ARG A 104 -1.97 -1.03 17.05
N VAL A 105 -3.15 -0.45 16.88
CA VAL A 105 -3.83 -0.30 15.60
C VAL A 105 -4.48 1.07 15.56
N PHE A 106 -4.39 1.74 14.42
CA PHE A 106 -5.15 2.92 14.07
C PHE A 106 -5.96 2.64 12.82
N SER A 107 -7.15 3.23 12.72
CA SER A 107 -7.93 3.24 11.49
C SER A 107 -8.06 4.67 11.00
N GLY A 108 -7.73 4.90 9.73
CA GLY A 108 -7.85 6.20 9.08
C GLY A 108 -9.29 6.47 8.64
N LEU A 109 -9.67 7.75 8.61
CA LEU A 109 -10.91 8.16 7.96
C LEU A 109 -10.74 8.06 6.44
N VAL A 110 -11.58 7.26 5.79
CA VAL A 110 -11.64 7.17 4.32
C VAL A 110 -12.69 8.13 3.79
N LYS A 111 -12.32 8.87 2.74
CA LYS A 111 -13.22 9.77 2.02
C LYS A 111 -13.29 9.41 0.55
N ASP A 112 -14.45 9.61 -0.06
CA ASP A 112 -14.59 9.55 -1.52
C ASP A 112 -13.92 10.78 -2.18
N PRO A 113 -13.80 10.82 -3.51
CA PRO A 113 -13.22 11.97 -4.22
C PRO A 113 -14.00 13.29 -4.04
N GLN A 114 -15.25 13.24 -3.58
CA GLN A 114 -16.08 14.39 -3.26
C GLN A 114 -15.91 14.87 -1.80
N GLY A 115 -15.09 14.15 -1.01
CA GLY A 115 -14.80 14.46 0.39
C GLY A 115 -15.79 13.88 1.39
N ASN A 116 -16.77 13.07 0.94
CA ASN A 116 -17.73 12.43 1.83
C ASN A 116 -17.08 11.24 2.53
N ARG A 117 -17.49 10.97 3.77
CA ARG A 117 -17.03 9.78 4.49
C ARG A 117 -17.56 8.52 3.80
N VAL A 118 -16.66 7.60 3.50
CA VAL A 118 -17.05 6.25 3.06
C VAL A 118 -17.49 5.47 4.31
N ARG A 119 -18.66 4.83 4.22
CA ARG A 119 -19.19 3.97 5.29
C ARG A 119 -18.81 2.51 5.04
#